data_AF-A0A2N5JSI6-F1
#
_entry.id   AF-A0A2N5JSI6-F1
#
_cell.length_a   1.000
_cell.length_b   1.000
_cell.length_c   1.000
_cell.angle_alpha   90.00
_cell.angle_beta   90.00
_cell.angle_gamma   90.00
#
_symmetry.space_group_name_H-M   'P 1'
#
loop_
_entity.id
_entity.type
_entity.pdbx_description
1 polymer ?
#
loop_
_entity_poly.entity_id
_entity_poly.type
_entity_poly.pdbx_seq_one_letter_code
_entity_poly.pdbx_strand_id
1 'polypeptide(L)'
;MTANLRPVNIQELRQLLATIDREQNRIQELLSFLGYALRSIGNINQLLELVPLIASTVTEADGSILLLFKHQDPRHLRSIHCLDRQGRPSAQLQASLERAYQEGYIDSQEAWDRQVGTEVGFHTQVFGAPILLGEECHGRLYVYSRNPHYTWTHTRHRLIRLIADQTALGLENTALALAVQEKKRQDQQLEISAEIQHQLFPHNFPQIPGVQIAAQYYTADRVGGDYYDFIAIPNKNRWAFVIGDVMGKGVPAGLIMTMTRGMLRAEVLNGHGPARILEHLNQIMYDDLDRSRRFVTLFYSEYDASDQTLTFSNAAHMPALLWRYQSKTLQTLDTIGSIIGLAPNSEYVQDQVQLLPGDVVFFYTDGITDAANPYGARFDEENLRLAIQRACSRSGFSAQSVLDEVFKSVHNFIQPLQKQEDDMTIVVLQIQR
;
A
#
# COMPACT_ATOMS: atom_id res chain seq x y z
N MET A 1 52.68 65.01 23.75
CA MET A 1 53.18 63.83 23.02
C MET A 1 52.11 63.41 22.02
N THR A 2 52.38 63.65 20.75
CA THR A 2 51.54 63.36 19.59
C THR A 2 51.55 61.86 19.29
N ALA A 3 50.40 61.19 19.41
CA ALA A 3 50.23 59.82 18.94
C ALA A 3 49.77 59.85 17.47
N ASN A 4 50.65 59.40 16.57
CA ASN A 4 50.40 59.22 15.15
C ASN A 4 49.22 58.25 14.92
N LEU A 5 48.04 58.76 14.57
CA LEU A 5 46.99 57.98 13.92
C LEU A 5 47.35 57.87 12.44
N ARG A 6 47.76 56.68 11.98
CA ARG A 6 47.96 56.41 10.55
C ARG A 6 46.64 56.67 9.79
N PRO A 7 46.66 57.35 8.64
CA PRO A 7 45.46 57.53 7.83
C PRO A 7 44.98 56.18 7.29
N VAL A 8 43.68 55.89 7.43
CA VAL A 8 43.07 54.68 6.85
C VAL A 8 43.15 54.79 5.33
N ASN A 9 43.89 53.86 4.71
CA ASN A 9 44.07 53.82 3.27
C ASN A 9 42.77 53.33 2.61
N ILE A 10 42.03 54.23 1.97
CA ILE A 10 40.74 53.94 1.29
C ILE A 10 40.89 52.84 0.23
N GLN A 11 42.09 52.68 -0.33
CA GLN A 11 42.41 51.65 -1.30
C GLN A 11 42.48 50.24 -0.67
N GLU A 12 42.98 50.14 0.57
CA GLU A 12 42.97 48.90 1.35
C GLU A 12 41.54 48.50 1.76
N LEU A 13 40.70 49.46 2.13
CA LEU A 13 39.29 49.20 2.48
C LEU A 13 38.48 48.71 1.26
N ARG A 14 38.71 49.29 0.08
CA ARG A 14 38.09 48.83 -1.18
C ARG A 14 38.57 47.44 -1.59
N GLN A 15 39.86 47.14 -1.41
CA GLN A 15 40.37 45.79 -1.63
C GLN A 15 39.76 44.78 -0.65
N LEU A 16 39.60 45.15 0.63
CA LEU A 16 38.96 44.30 1.62
C LEU A 16 37.50 43.99 1.26
N LEU A 17 36.72 45.01 0.89
CA LEU A 17 35.32 44.84 0.46
C LEU A 17 35.20 43.97 -0.80
N ALA A 18 36.06 44.19 -1.81
CA ALA A 18 36.07 43.38 -3.03
C ALA A 18 36.54 41.93 -2.81
N THR A 19 37.31 41.67 -1.76
CA THR A 19 37.70 40.31 -1.35
C THR A 19 36.56 39.62 -0.60
N ILE A 20 35.87 40.33 0.29
CA ILE A 20 34.68 39.82 0.99
C ILE A 20 33.58 39.44 0.00
N ASP A 21 33.33 40.27 -1.01
CA ASP A 21 32.29 40.04 -2.01
C ASP A 21 32.62 38.84 -2.92
N ARG A 22 33.90 38.68 -3.30
CA ARG A 22 34.39 37.50 -4.03
C ARG A 22 34.29 36.21 -3.22
N GLU A 23 34.64 36.26 -1.93
CA GLU A 23 34.49 35.13 -1.01
C GLU A 23 33.01 34.74 -0.85
N GLN A 24 32.10 35.71 -0.70
CA GLN A 24 30.66 35.46 -0.58
C GLN A 24 30.06 34.82 -1.84
N ASN A 25 30.40 35.34 -3.02
CA ASN A 25 29.94 34.79 -4.29
C ASN A 25 30.46 33.35 -4.49
N ARG A 26 31.72 33.09 -4.16
CA ARG A 26 32.31 31.75 -4.25
C ARG A 26 31.63 30.75 -3.32
N ILE A 27 31.27 31.18 -2.11
CA ILE A 27 30.50 30.35 -1.15
C ILE A 27 29.10 30.06 -1.70
N GLN A 28 28.39 31.06 -2.23
CA GLN A 28 27.06 30.87 -2.81
C GLN A 28 27.08 29.92 -4.03
N GLU A 29 28.08 30.04 -4.91
CA GLU A 29 28.25 29.14 -6.05
C GLU A 29 28.50 27.70 -5.60
N LEU A 30 29.37 27.48 -4.60
CA LEU A 30 29.67 26.15 -4.07
C LEU A 30 28.46 25.52 -3.38
N LEU A 31 27.64 26.31 -2.70
CA LEU A 31 26.41 25.85 -2.08
C LEU A 31 25.31 25.55 -3.10
N SER A 32 25.22 26.37 -4.14
CA SER A 32 24.33 26.12 -5.28
C SER A 32 24.73 24.86 -6.02
N PHE A 33 26.04 24.65 -6.23
CA PHE A 33 26.59 23.44 -6.84
C PHE A 33 26.36 22.20 -5.96
N LEU A 34 26.59 22.30 -4.64
CA LEU A 34 26.31 21.21 -3.70
C LEU A 34 24.82 20.87 -3.69
N GLY A 35 23.94 21.88 -3.62
CA GLY A 35 22.49 21.69 -3.71
C GLY A 35 22.03 21.13 -5.06
N TYR A 36 22.71 21.47 -6.16
CA TYR A 36 22.48 20.88 -7.48
C TYR A 36 22.97 19.43 -7.53
N ALA A 37 24.17 19.12 -7.06
CA ALA A 37 24.72 17.76 -7.01
C ALA A 37 23.87 16.84 -6.12
N LEU A 38 23.38 17.34 -4.98
CA LEU A 38 22.44 16.66 -4.10
C LEU A 38 21.10 16.32 -4.77
N ARG A 39 20.65 17.13 -5.72
CA ARG A 39 19.40 16.91 -6.48
C ARG A 39 19.59 16.14 -7.78
N SER A 40 20.76 16.26 -8.42
CA SER A 40 21.02 15.79 -9.79
C SER A 40 21.68 14.42 -9.84
N ILE A 41 22.28 13.95 -8.75
CA ILE A 41 22.95 12.65 -8.72
C ILE A 41 21.92 11.60 -8.28
N GLY A 42 21.47 10.77 -9.22
CA GLY A 42 20.55 9.65 -8.96
C GLY A 42 21.12 8.53 -8.07
N ASN A 43 22.36 8.70 -7.57
CA ASN A 43 23.05 7.77 -6.68
C ASN A 43 23.69 8.51 -5.49
N ILE A 44 22.99 8.53 -4.36
CA ILE A 44 23.46 9.16 -3.11
C ILE A 44 24.86 8.68 -2.69
N ASN A 45 25.24 7.43 -3.00
CA ASN A 45 26.55 6.91 -2.60
C ASN A 45 27.70 7.64 -3.32
N GLN A 46 27.52 7.97 -4.60
CA GLN A 46 28.51 8.77 -5.35
C GLN A 46 28.64 10.18 -4.78
N LEU A 47 27.54 10.74 -4.28
CA LEU A 47 27.57 12.05 -3.65
C LEU A 47 28.27 12.01 -2.29
N LEU A 48 27.98 11.00 -1.45
CA LEU A 48 28.61 10.84 -0.14
C LEU A 48 30.12 10.68 -0.25
N GLU A 49 30.61 10.04 -1.31
CA GLU A 49 32.05 9.97 -1.61
C GLU A 49 32.66 11.35 -1.87
N LEU A 50 31.91 12.29 -2.46
CA LEU A 50 32.40 13.63 -2.79
C LEU A 50 32.28 14.65 -1.65
N VAL A 51 31.41 14.40 -0.66
CA VAL A 51 31.21 15.30 0.50
C VAL A 51 32.54 15.66 1.19
N PRO A 52 33.45 14.70 1.50
CA PRO A 52 34.77 15.04 2.04
C PRO A 52 35.60 15.97 1.15
N LEU A 53 35.62 15.72 -0.16
CA LEU A 53 36.35 16.56 -1.12
C LEU A 53 35.81 18.00 -1.12
N ILE A 54 34.49 18.15 -1.17
CA ILE A 54 33.84 19.47 -1.13
C ILE A 54 34.18 20.19 0.18
N ALA A 55 34.07 19.49 1.32
CA ALA A 55 34.37 20.05 2.63
C ALA A 55 35.82 20.54 2.76
N SER A 56 36.80 19.73 2.34
CA SER A 56 38.21 20.14 2.34
C SER A 56 38.51 21.28 1.35
N THR A 57 37.86 21.29 0.18
CA THR A 57 38.09 22.31 -0.87
C THR A 57 37.54 23.67 -0.46
N VAL A 58 36.31 23.70 0.04
CA VAL A 58 35.59 24.92 0.49
C VAL A 58 36.27 25.55 1.71
N THR A 59 36.87 24.73 2.57
CA THR A 59 37.55 25.19 3.79
C THR A 59 39.04 25.42 3.61
N GLU A 60 39.58 25.08 2.44
CA GLU A 60 41.01 25.07 2.10
C GLU A 60 41.86 24.19 3.03
N ALA A 61 41.27 23.15 3.61
CA ALA A 61 41.93 22.20 4.51
C ALA A 61 42.65 21.09 3.72
N ASP A 62 43.43 20.25 4.42
CA ASP A 62 44.23 19.21 3.79
C ASP A 62 43.44 17.93 3.48
N GLY A 63 42.38 17.68 4.23
CA GLY A 63 41.49 16.53 3.99
C GLY A 63 40.23 16.57 4.85
N SER A 64 39.37 15.58 4.62
CA SER A 64 38.09 15.43 5.29
C SER A 64 37.70 13.97 5.42
N ILE A 65 36.89 13.68 6.44
CA ILE A 65 36.38 12.34 6.76
C ILE A 65 34.86 12.46 6.95
N LEU A 66 34.11 11.67 6.22
CA LEU A 66 32.69 11.46 6.45
C LEU A 66 32.46 10.11 7.11
N LEU A 67 31.85 10.11 8.29
CA LEU A 67 31.35 8.93 8.99
C LEU A 67 29.83 8.92 8.91
N LEU A 68 29.24 7.79 8.53
CA LEU A 68 27.79 7.59 8.57
C LEU A 68 27.45 6.43 9.49
N PHE A 69 26.39 6.58 10.27
CA PHE A 69 25.93 5.58 11.23
C PHE A 69 24.72 4.80 10.69
N LYS A 70 24.59 3.53 11.06
CA LYS A 70 23.38 2.72 10.85
C LYS A 70 22.43 2.99 12.01
N HIS A 71 21.13 3.09 11.71
CA HIS A 71 20.08 3.29 12.73
C HIS A 71 20.37 4.45 13.70
N GLN A 72 21.08 5.49 13.22
CA GLN A 72 21.50 6.64 14.03
C GLN A 72 22.34 6.29 15.28
N ASP A 73 22.89 5.08 15.32
CA ASP A 73 23.66 4.61 16.46
C ASP A 73 25.17 4.73 16.15
N PRO A 74 25.92 5.57 16.89
CA PRO A 74 27.36 5.75 16.67
C PRO A 74 28.18 4.46 16.84
N ARG A 75 27.61 3.43 17.50
CA ARG A 75 28.20 2.09 17.66
C ARG A 75 28.06 1.21 16.42
N HIS A 76 27.24 1.62 15.46
CA HIS A 76 26.98 0.86 14.25
C HIS A 76 27.39 1.71 13.04
N LEU A 77 28.58 1.44 12.50
CA LEU A 77 29.09 2.19 11.35
C LEU A 77 28.44 1.69 10.05
N ARG A 78 27.98 2.63 9.21
CA ARG A 78 27.47 2.37 7.87
C ARG A 78 28.58 2.46 6.83
N SER A 79 29.33 3.56 6.83
CA SER A 79 30.45 3.79 5.91
C SER A 79 31.41 4.85 6.44
N ILE A 80 32.64 4.80 5.93
CA ILE A 80 33.68 5.82 6.11
C ILE A 80 34.13 6.28 4.72
N HIS A 81 34.23 7.58 4.51
CA HIS A 81 34.84 8.16 3.31
C HIS A 81 35.94 9.15 3.73
N CYS A 82 37.19 8.83 3.40
CA CYS A 82 38.34 9.68 3.71
C CYS A 82 38.99 10.19 2.43
N LEU A 83 38.95 11.50 2.17
CA LEU A 83 39.61 12.11 1.00
C LEU A 83 40.57 13.22 1.43
N ASP A 84 41.68 13.33 0.71
CA ASP A 84 42.53 14.52 0.75
C ASP A 84 41.96 15.65 -0.15
N ARG A 85 42.58 16.83 -0.07
CA ARG A 85 42.21 18.00 -0.89
C ARG A 85 42.30 17.77 -2.40
N GLN A 86 43.08 16.78 -2.85
CA GLN A 86 43.24 16.43 -4.27
C GLN A 86 42.21 15.37 -4.71
N GLY A 87 41.30 14.96 -3.81
CA GLY A 87 40.29 13.94 -4.07
C GLY A 87 40.84 12.52 -4.03
N ARG A 88 42.05 12.31 -3.48
CA ARG A 88 42.65 10.98 -3.39
C ARG A 88 42.18 10.30 -2.10
N PRO A 89 41.75 9.02 -2.17
CA PRO A 89 41.39 8.25 -0.98
C PRO A 89 42.57 8.09 -0.03
N SER A 90 42.35 8.40 1.25
CA SER A 90 43.34 8.14 2.29
C SER A 90 43.16 6.73 2.86
N ALA A 91 43.63 5.72 2.12
CA ALA A 91 43.45 4.31 2.47
C ALA A 91 44.01 3.96 3.86
N GLN A 92 45.14 4.56 4.25
CA GLN A 92 45.75 4.34 5.56
C GLN A 92 44.89 4.88 6.72
N LEU A 93 44.33 6.07 6.55
CA LEU A 93 43.48 6.70 7.55
C LEU A 93 42.16 5.94 7.69
N GLN A 94 41.54 5.60 6.56
CA GLN A 94 40.32 4.81 6.55
C GLN A 94 40.50 3.44 7.20
N ALA A 95 41.56 2.69 6.85
CA ALA A 95 41.83 1.38 7.44
C ALA A 95 42.08 1.44 8.95
N SER A 96 42.68 2.52 9.45
CA SER A 96 42.94 2.69 10.89
C SER A 96 41.66 2.99 11.66
N LEU A 97 40.76 3.82 11.11
CA LEU A 97 39.44 4.07 11.68
C LEU A 97 38.53 2.82 11.64
N GLU A 98 38.56 2.07 10.55
CA GLU A 98 37.83 0.80 10.43
C GLU A 98 38.32 -0.24 11.45
N ARG A 99 39.64 -0.31 11.68
CA ARG A 99 40.23 -1.18 12.72
C ARG A 99 39.77 -0.78 14.12
N ALA A 100 39.85 0.51 14.46
CA ALA A 100 39.41 1.01 15.77
C ALA A 100 37.93 0.71 16.05
N TYR A 101 37.09 0.77 15.02
CA TYR A 101 35.69 0.36 15.08
C TYR A 101 35.54 -1.16 15.34
N GLN A 102 36.29 -2.00 14.62
CA GLN A 102 36.25 -3.46 14.78
C GLN A 102 36.75 -3.93 16.16
N GLU A 103 37.70 -3.21 16.74
CA GLU A 103 38.26 -3.49 18.06
C GLU A 103 37.34 -3.06 19.22
N GLY A 104 36.20 -2.42 18.93
CA GLY A 104 35.17 -2.10 19.91
C GLY A 104 35.47 -0.87 20.77
N TYR A 105 36.43 -0.02 20.38
CA TYR A 105 36.77 1.21 21.10
C TYR A 105 35.75 2.35 20.93
N ILE A 106 34.73 2.14 20.10
CA ILE A 106 33.74 3.14 19.74
C ILE A 106 32.39 2.82 20.39
N ASP A 107 32.04 3.60 21.42
CA ASP A 107 30.78 3.48 22.15
C ASP A 107 29.85 4.71 21.99
N SER A 108 30.39 5.83 21.50
CA SER A 108 29.76 7.15 21.52
C SER A 108 30.30 8.06 20.41
N GLN A 109 29.64 9.20 20.18
CA GLN A 109 30.12 10.22 19.24
C GLN A 109 31.44 10.86 19.71
N GLU A 110 31.62 11.02 21.03
CA GLU A 110 32.85 11.56 21.61
C GLU A 110 34.03 10.60 21.43
N ALA A 111 33.78 9.29 21.46
CA ALA A 111 34.80 8.30 21.13
C ALA A 111 35.27 8.45 19.66
N TRP A 112 34.36 8.71 18.72
CA TRP A 112 34.73 9.03 17.35
C TRP A 112 35.56 10.31 17.24
N ASP A 113 35.18 11.39 17.93
CA ASP A 113 35.93 12.65 17.94
C ASP A 113 37.38 12.44 18.42
N ARG A 114 37.56 11.66 19.50
CA ARG A 114 38.89 11.31 20.03
C ARG A 114 39.69 10.42 19.08
N GLN A 115 39.04 9.40 18.50
CA GLN A 115 39.71 8.47 17.60
C GLN A 115 40.21 9.20 16.34
N VAL A 116 39.35 10.01 15.71
CA VAL A 116 39.73 10.81 14.54
C VAL A 116 40.87 11.78 14.89
N GLY A 117 40.81 12.45 16.04
CA GLY A 117 41.91 13.32 16.48
C GLY A 117 43.25 12.59 16.62
N THR A 118 43.22 11.34 17.11
CA THR A 118 44.41 10.50 17.28
C THR A 118 45.01 10.06 15.95
N GLU A 119 44.16 9.56 15.04
CA GLU A 119 44.60 9.04 13.74
C GLU A 119 45.12 10.13 12.80
N VAL A 120 44.59 11.35 12.92
CA VAL A 120 45.02 12.48 12.08
C VAL A 120 46.29 13.16 12.64
N GLY A 121 46.59 13.01 13.93
CA GLY A 121 47.89 13.32 14.54
C GLY A 121 47.95 14.59 15.42
N PHE A 122 48.90 14.62 16.36
CA PHE A 122 49.01 15.55 17.50
C PHE A 122 49.28 17.05 17.16
N HIS A 123 49.47 17.40 15.89
CA HIS A 123 49.68 18.79 15.44
C HIS A 123 48.70 19.21 14.34
N THR A 124 47.58 18.51 14.22
CA THR A 124 46.57 18.78 13.20
C THR A 124 45.40 19.55 13.80
N GLN A 125 44.95 20.59 13.10
CA GLN A 125 43.69 21.27 13.40
C GLN A 125 42.54 20.41 12.87
N VAL A 126 41.61 19.98 13.72
CA VAL A 126 40.46 19.15 13.35
C VAL A 126 39.17 19.80 13.83
N PHE A 127 38.12 19.74 13.01
CA PHE A 127 36.77 20.14 13.40
C PHE A 127 35.76 19.12 12.90
N GLY A 128 34.88 18.67 13.78
CA GLY A 128 33.77 17.77 13.47
C GLY A 128 32.43 18.51 13.51
N ALA A 129 31.59 18.29 12.49
CA ALA A 129 30.19 18.70 12.47
C ALA A 129 29.28 17.47 12.42
N PRO A 130 28.22 17.41 13.24
CA PRO A 130 27.26 16.32 13.17
C PRO A 130 26.37 16.47 11.93
N ILE A 131 25.96 15.34 11.36
CA ILE A 131 24.94 15.27 10.31
C ILE A 131 23.62 14.98 11.02
N LEU A 132 22.80 16.01 11.18
CA LEU A 132 21.59 15.97 12.00
C LEU A 132 20.33 16.00 11.13
N LEU A 133 19.37 15.17 11.50
CA LEU A 133 18.02 15.11 10.95
C LEU A 133 17.04 15.22 12.12
N GLY A 134 16.48 16.42 12.31
CA GLY A 134 15.79 16.74 13.57
C GLY A 134 16.76 16.69 14.75
N GLU A 135 16.48 15.83 15.72
CA GLU A 135 17.36 15.59 16.89
C GLU A 135 18.29 14.38 16.71
N GLU A 136 18.14 13.61 15.62
CA GLU A 136 18.85 12.36 15.39
C GLU A 136 20.16 12.58 14.62
N CYS A 137 21.24 11.94 15.06
CA CYS A 137 22.55 12.05 14.41
C CYS A 137 22.82 10.87 13.48
N HIS A 138 22.89 11.16 12.18
CA HIS A 138 23.06 10.17 11.12
C HIS A 138 24.53 9.94 10.76
N GLY A 139 25.44 10.78 11.28
CA GLY A 139 26.85 10.72 10.96
C GLY A 139 27.62 11.95 11.45
N ARG A 140 28.91 11.99 11.13
CA ARG A 140 29.81 13.11 11.46
C ARG A 140 30.73 13.42 10.28
N LEU A 141 30.91 14.69 9.99
CA LEU A 141 31.82 15.22 8.98
C LEU A 141 32.99 15.91 9.68
N TYR A 142 34.19 15.38 9.51
CA TYR A 142 35.43 15.95 10.04
C TYR A 142 36.22 16.60 8.93
N VAL A 143 36.80 17.76 9.20
CA VAL A 143 37.77 18.40 8.32
C VAL A 143 39.03 18.65 9.10
N TYR A 144 40.18 18.42 8.47
CA TYR A 144 41.47 18.56 9.13
C TYR A 144 42.53 19.26 8.28
N SER A 145 43.44 19.99 8.94
CA SER A 145 44.62 20.57 8.32
C SER A 145 45.86 20.43 9.18
N ARG A 146 46.95 19.94 8.56
CA ARG A 146 48.28 19.78 9.13
C ARG A 146 49.10 21.08 9.07
N ASN A 147 48.58 22.11 8.41
CA ASN A 147 49.22 23.42 8.36
C ASN A 147 49.10 24.11 9.74
N PRO A 148 50.22 24.41 10.42
CA PRO A 148 50.19 25.07 11.73
C PRO A 148 49.57 26.46 11.73
N HIS A 149 49.51 27.11 10.57
CA HIS A 149 48.88 28.42 10.38
C HIS A 149 47.39 28.34 10.00
N TYR A 150 46.85 27.14 9.84
CA TYR A 150 45.42 26.97 9.58
C TYR A 150 44.61 27.39 10.81
N THR A 151 43.61 28.24 10.60
CA THR A 151 42.73 28.72 11.67
C THR A 151 41.27 28.43 11.37
N TRP A 152 40.53 27.99 12.38
CA TRP A 152 39.09 27.83 12.29
C TRP A 152 38.40 29.19 12.40
N THR A 153 38.14 29.81 11.25
CA THR A 153 37.38 31.06 11.19
C THR A 153 35.88 30.79 11.33
N HIS A 154 35.11 31.81 11.71
CA HIS A 154 33.64 31.72 11.75
C HIS A 154 33.03 31.28 10.41
N THR A 155 33.61 31.77 9.30
CA THR A 155 33.22 31.37 7.95
C THR A 155 33.45 29.87 7.72
N ARG A 156 34.61 29.33 8.09
CA ARG A 156 34.93 27.89 7.94
C ARG A 156 34.00 27.00 8.77
N HIS A 157 33.71 27.38 10.03
CA HIS A 157 32.73 26.66 10.85
C HIS A 157 31.34 26.64 10.21
N ARG A 158 30.89 27.78 9.68
CA ARG A 158 29.58 27.87 9.00
C ARG A 158 29.52 27.00 7.75
N LEU A 159 30.60 26.95 6.97
CA LEU A 159 30.67 26.14 5.75
C LEU A 159 30.58 24.65 6.04
N ILE A 160 31.32 24.13 7.03
CA ILE A 160 31.27 22.71 7.37
C ILE A 160 29.89 22.31 7.89
N ARG A 161 29.30 23.12 8.78
CA ARG A 161 27.94 22.87 9.28
C ARG A 161 26.94 22.83 8.13
N LEU A 162 27.02 23.78 7.22
CA LEU A 162 26.12 23.81 6.07
C LEU A 162 26.30 22.59 5.14
N ILE A 163 27.52 22.11 4.94
CA ILE A 163 27.77 20.87 4.18
C ILE A 163 27.19 19.66 4.93
N ALA A 164 27.35 19.60 6.26
CA ALA A 164 26.77 18.53 7.08
C ALA A 164 25.23 18.54 7.03
N ASP A 165 24.60 19.70 7.16
CA ASP A 165 23.15 19.88 7.06
C ASP A 165 22.64 19.50 5.66
N GLN A 166 23.33 19.93 4.60
CA GLN A 166 22.99 19.56 3.23
C GLN A 166 23.16 18.06 2.97
N THR A 167 24.16 17.43 3.58
CA THR A 167 24.36 15.98 3.53
C THR A 167 23.20 15.25 4.23
N ALA A 168 22.75 15.75 5.39
CA ALA A 168 21.60 15.21 6.09
C ALA A 168 20.34 15.24 5.21
N LEU A 169 20.02 16.39 4.64
CA LEU A 169 18.87 16.55 3.73
C LEU A 169 18.95 15.63 2.50
N GLY A 170 20.13 15.40 1.94
CA GLY A 170 20.34 14.45 0.84
C GLY A 170 20.03 13.00 1.22
N LEU A 171 20.42 12.58 2.43
CA LEU A 171 20.14 11.25 2.96
C LEU A 171 18.63 11.03 3.15
N GLU A 172 17.91 12.00 3.73
CA GLU A 172 16.47 11.92 3.94
C GLU A 172 15.70 11.89 2.62
N ASN A 173 16.00 12.80 1.70
CA ASN A 173 15.36 12.83 0.39
C ASN A 173 15.53 11.50 -0.37
N THR A 174 16.70 10.88 -0.26
CA THR A 174 16.93 9.57 -0.89
C THR A 174 16.09 8.47 -0.21
N ALA A 175 16.04 8.45 1.12
CA ALA A 175 15.22 7.49 1.85
C ALA A 175 13.73 7.64 1.50
N LEU A 176 13.22 8.88 1.43
CA LEU A 176 11.87 9.19 1.00
C LEU A 176 11.62 8.77 -0.45
N ALA A 177 12.54 9.06 -1.38
CA ALA A 177 12.41 8.66 -2.77
C ALA A 177 12.34 7.14 -2.94
N LEU A 178 13.16 6.38 -2.21
CA LEU A 178 13.13 4.92 -2.20
C LEU A 178 11.82 4.38 -1.61
N ALA A 179 11.33 4.97 -0.51
CA ALA A 179 10.06 4.59 0.09
C ALA A 179 8.87 4.86 -0.85
N VAL A 180 8.86 6.01 -1.53
CA VAL A 180 7.84 6.34 -2.55
C VAL A 180 7.92 5.38 -3.73
N GLN A 181 9.12 5.03 -4.21
CA GLN A 181 9.30 4.10 -5.31
C GLN A 181 8.80 2.69 -4.93
N GLU A 182 9.15 2.19 -3.75
CA GLU A 182 8.69 0.88 -3.28
C GLU A 182 7.18 0.85 -3.09
N LYS A 183 6.60 1.91 -2.49
CA LYS A 183 5.15 2.06 -2.39
C LYS A 183 4.48 2.05 -3.75
N LYS A 184 5.02 2.79 -4.73
CA LYS A 184 4.50 2.81 -6.10
C LYS A 184 4.56 1.42 -6.75
N ARG A 185 5.64 0.67 -6.52
CA ARG A 185 5.79 -0.70 -7.02
C ARG A 185 4.73 -1.64 -6.41
N GLN A 186 4.50 -1.54 -5.11
CA GLN A 186 3.44 -2.30 -4.42
C GLN A 186 2.06 -1.92 -4.92
N ASP A 187 1.80 -0.62 -5.10
CA ASP A 187 0.55 -0.10 -5.64
C ASP A 187 0.25 -0.65 -7.04
N GLN A 188 1.26 -0.68 -7.92
CA GLN A 188 1.16 -1.25 -9.26
C GLN A 188 0.85 -2.76 -9.22
N GLN A 189 1.47 -3.51 -8.31
CA GLN A 189 1.18 -4.95 -8.17
C GLN A 189 -0.27 -5.20 -7.71
N LEU A 190 -0.80 -4.36 -6.82
CA LEU A 190 -2.20 -4.43 -6.40
C LEU A 190 -3.16 -4.06 -7.54
N GLU A 191 -2.81 -3.05 -8.34
CA GLU A 191 -3.61 -2.64 -9.51
C GLU A 191 -3.69 -3.74 -10.56
N ILE A 192 -2.57 -4.40 -10.87
CA ILE A 192 -2.54 -5.57 -11.76
C ILE A 192 -3.39 -6.71 -11.20
N SER A 193 -3.31 -6.96 -9.90
CA SER A 193 -4.10 -8.03 -9.25
C SER A 193 -5.60 -7.74 -9.32
N ALA A 194 -5.99 -6.48 -9.09
CA ALA A 194 -7.36 -6.00 -9.20
C ALA A 194 -7.89 -6.16 -10.63
N GLU A 195 -7.08 -5.79 -11.63
CA GLU A 195 -7.43 -5.93 -13.04
C GLU A 195 -7.69 -7.38 -13.42
N ILE A 196 -6.78 -8.30 -13.01
CA ILE A 196 -6.96 -9.74 -13.25
C ILE A 196 -8.24 -10.24 -12.59
N GLN A 197 -8.50 -9.89 -11.32
CA GLN A 197 -9.70 -10.31 -10.61
C GLN A 197 -10.97 -9.77 -11.31
N HIS A 198 -10.97 -8.51 -11.71
CA HIS A 198 -12.09 -7.88 -12.41
C HIS A 198 -12.41 -8.58 -13.75
N GLN A 199 -11.38 -9.07 -14.46
CA GLN A 199 -11.54 -9.85 -15.69
C GLN A 199 -12.13 -11.25 -15.46
N LEU A 200 -12.15 -11.76 -14.22
CA LEU A 200 -12.75 -13.06 -13.90
C LEU A 200 -14.27 -12.99 -13.72
N PHE A 201 -14.81 -11.81 -13.39
CA PHE A 201 -16.25 -11.62 -13.23
C PHE A 201 -16.99 -11.66 -14.57
N PRO A 202 -18.27 -12.07 -14.60
CA PRO A 202 -19.05 -12.10 -15.82
C PRO A 202 -19.18 -10.69 -16.45
N HIS A 203 -18.60 -10.51 -17.65
CA HIS A 203 -18.74 -9.26 -18.42
C HIS A 203 -20.10 -9.11 -19.12
N ASN A 204 -20.75 -10.24 -19.43
CA ASN A 204 -22.05 -10.28 -20.07
C ASN A 204 -22.96 -11.20 -19.27
N PHE A 205 -24.22 -10.79 -19.11
CA PHE A 205 -25.24 -11.66 -18.52
C PHE A 205 -25.71 -12.71 -19.55
N PRO A 206 -25.93 -13.97 -19.13
CA PRO A 206 -26.44 -14.99 -20.03
C PRO A 206 -27.82 -14.58 -20.55
N GLN A 207 -28.06 -14.83 -21.84
CA GLN A 207 -29.35 -14.57 -22.47
C GLN A 207 -30.26 -15.77 -22.25
N ILE A 208 -31.09 -15.71 -21.22
CA ILE A 208 -32.04 -16.76 -20.86
C ILE A 208 -33.44 -16.28 -21.24
N PRO A 209 -34.18 -16.99 -22.13
CA PRO A 209 -35.53 -16.57 -22.52
C PRO A 209 -36.45 -16.38 -21.31
N GLY A 210 -37.14 -15.24 -21.25
CA GLY A 210 -38.07 -14.93 -20.16
C GLY A 210 -37.40 -14.52 -18.85
N VAL A 211 -36.09 -14.29 -18.82
CA VAL A 211 -35.35 -13.88 -17.62
C VAL A 211 -34.58 -12.58 -17.88
N GLN A 212 -34.64 -11.65 -16.94
CA GLN A 212 -33.74 -10.50 -16.87
C GLN A 212 -32.78 -10.66 -15.71
N ILE A 213 -31.52 -10.33 -15.97
CA ILE A 213 -30.45 -10.41 -14.98
C ILE A 213 -29.79 -9.04 -14.88
N ALA A 214 -29.52 -8.63 -13.66
CA ALA A 214 -28.67 -7.48 -13.37
C ALA A 214 -27.76 -7.85 -12.21
N ALA A 215 -26.53 -7.34 -12.21
CA ALA A 215 -25.61 -7.49 -11.10
C ALA A 215 -24.78 -6.24 -10.95
N GLN A 216 -24.41 -5.93 -9.72
CA GLN A 216 -23.48 -4.86 -9.42
C GLN A 216 -22.60 -5.28 -8.26
N TYR A 217 -21.31 -5.02 -8.45
CA TYR A 217 -20.22 -5.34 -7.54
C TYR A 217 -19.44 -4.07 -7.27
N TYR A 218 -19.20 -3.78 -6.00
CA TYR A 218 -18.38 -2.67 -5.53
C TYR A 218 -17.34 -3.22 -4.55
N THR A 219 -16.08 -3.01 -4.84
CA THR A 219 -14.97 -3.42 -3.97
C THR A 219 -14.64 -2.34 -2.94
N ALA A 220 -14.49 -2.72 -1.67
CA ALA A 220 -14.02 -1.81 -0.61
C ALA A 220 -12.53 -1.46 -0.74
N ASP A 221 -11.73 -2.43 -1.17
CA ASP A 221 -10.31 -2.26 -1.49
C ASP A 221 -10.05 -2.52 -2.99
N ARG A 222 -8.78 -2.66 -3.40
CA ARG A 222 -8.47 -2.95 -4.82
C ARG A 222 -8.80 -4.39 -5.21
N VAL A 223 -8.73 -5.34 -4.27
CA VAL A 223 -8.98 -6.76 -4.50
C VAL A 223 -9.95 -7.23 -3.42
N GLY A 224 -11.04 -7.87 -3.83
CA GLY A 224 -12.13 -8.28 -2.96
C GLY A 224 -12.17 -9.77 -2.64
N GLY A 225 -12.96 -10.15 -1.62
CA GLY A 225 -13.28 -11.53 -1.25
C GLY A 225 -14.55 -12.05 -1.92
N ASP A 226 -15.46 -11.12 -2.25
CA ASP A 226 -16.76 -11.38 -2.88
C ASP A 226 -16.62 -12.10 -4.24
N TYR A 227 -17.56 -13.00 -4.50
CA TYR A 227 -17.66 -13.79 -5.71
C TYR A 227 -19.10 -13.82 -6.21
N TYR A 228 -19.31 -13.62 -7.51
CA TYR A 228 -20.53 -14.03 -8.18
C TYR A 228 -20.23 -14.56 -9.59
N ASP A 229 -21.06 -15.47 -10.08
CA ASP A 229 -20.89 -16.07 -11.41
C ASP A 229 -22.23 -16.55 -11.99
N PHE A 230 -22.25 -16.67 -13.32
CA PHE A 230 -23.35 -17.27 -14.07
C PHE A 230 -22.79 -18.39 -14.94
N ILE A 231 -23.09 -19.64 -14.59
CA ILE A 231 -22.46 -20.81 -15.22
C ILE A 231 -23.53 -21.57 -16.01
N ALA A 232 -23.39 -21.63 -17.33
CA ALA A 232 -24.27 -22.46 -18.15
C ALA A 232 -24.00 -23.95 -17.87
N ILE A 233 -25.04 -24.72 -17.56
CA ILE A 233 -24.93 -26.15 -17.34
C ILE A 233 -25.14 -26.86 -18.68
N PRO A 234 -24.13 -27.57 -19.21
CA PRO A 234 -24.21 -28.16 -20.54
C PRO A 234 -25.42 -29.07 -20.72
N ASN A 235 -26.05 -28.97 -21.90
CA ASN A 235 -27.13 -29.87 -22.36
C ASN A 235 -28.40 -29.90 -21.49
N LYS A 236 -28.59 -28.94 -20.57
CA LYS A 236 -29.71 -28.98 -19.61
C LYS A 236 -30.60 -27.74 -19.57
N ASN A 237 -30.47 -26.77 -20.49
CA ASN A 237 -31.22 -25.49 -20.48
C ASN A 237 -31.29 -24.86 -19.07
N ARG A 238 -30.17 -24.96 -18.36
CA ARG A 238 -30.01 -24.68 -16.93
C ARG A 238 -28.82 -23.76 -16.72
N TRP A 239 -28.94 -22.86 -15.76
CA TRP A 239 -27.88 -21.91 -15.41
C TRP A 239 -27.68 -21.88 -13.90
N ALA A 240 -26.44 -21.97 -13.47
CA ALA A 240 -26.09 -21.75 -12.09
C ALA A 240 -25.95 -20.25 -11.81
N PHE A 241 -26.58 -19.80 -10.73
CA PHE A 241 -26.43 -18.48 -10.13
C PHE A 241 -25.72 -18.66 -8.81
N VAL A 242 -24.55 -18.03 -8.68
CA VAL A 242 -23.65 -18.22 -7.56
C VAL A 242 -23.34 -16.87 -6.94
N ILE A 243 -23.36 -16.80 -5.62
CA ILE A 243 -22.78 -15.70 -4.87
C ILE A 243 -22.06 -16.25 -3.63
N GLY A 244 -20.97 -15.63 -3.22
CA GLY A 244 -20.24 -16.04 -2.02
C GLY A 244 -19.27 -14.97 -1.56
N ASP A 245 -18.73 -15.18 -0.38
CA ASP A 245 -17.69 -14.35 0.20
C ASP A 245 -16.61 -15.20 0.89
N VAL A 246 -15.37 -14.76 0.76
CA VAL A 246 -14.19 -15.37 1.35
C VAL A 246 -13.81 -14.57 2.59
N MET A 247 -13.67 -15.24 3.73
CA MET A 247 -13.21 -14.62 4.97
C MET A 247 -11.95 -13.79 4.76
N GLY A 248 -12.01 -12.50 5.14
CA GLY A 248 -10.90 -11.56 5.09
C GLY A 248 -10.91 -10.69 3.83
N LYS A 249 -9.86 -9.88 3.62
CA LYS A 249 -9.86 -8.84 2.56
C LYS A 249 -8.56 -8.81 1.78
N GLY A 250 -8.56 -8.10 0.66
CA GLY A 250 -7.38 -7.85 -0.16
C GLY A 250 -6.89 -9.09 -0.92
N VAL A 251 -5.60 -9.08 -1.26
CA VAL A 251 -4.99 -10.12 -2.11
C VAL A 251 -5.21 -11.55 -1.62
N PRO A 252 -5.05 -11.88 -0.31
CA PRO A 252 -5.26 -13.25 0.14
C PRO A 252 -6.68 -13.76 -0.08
N ALA A 253 -7.69 -12.91 0.16
CA ALA A 253 -9.10 -13.27 -0.07
C ALA A 253 -9.38 -13.46 -1.57
N GLY A 254 -8.86 -12.55 -2.41
CA GLY A 254 -9.04 -12.65 -3.86
C GLY A 254 -8.38 -13.87 -4.51
N LEU A 255 -7.28 -14.37 -3.95
CA LEU A 255 -6.65 -15.63 -4.40
C LEU A 255 -7.54 -16.84 -4.11
N ILE A 256 -8.08 -16.93 -2.88
CA ILE A 256 -9.03 -17.99 -2.52
C ILE A 256 -10.31 -17.87 -3.34
N MET A 257 -10.82 -16.66 -3.58
CA MET A 257 -11.97 -16.43 -4.45
C MET A 257 -11.74 -16.99 -5.85
N THR A 258 -10.56 -16.71 -6.44
CA THR A 258 -10.17 -17.22 -7.76
C THR A 258 -10.11 -18.75 -7.78
N MET A 259 -9.59 -19.36 -6.72
CA MET A 259 -9.55 -20.81 -6.53
C MET A 259 -10.97 -21.39 -6.45
N THR A 260 -11.84 -20.82 -5.60
CA THR A 260 -13.25 -21.20 -5.45
C THR A 260 -13.97 -21.17 -6.79
N ARG A 261 -13.81 -20.08 -7.56
CA ARG A 261 -14.37 -19.93 -8.91
C ARG A 261 -13.91 -21.06 -9.83
N GLY A 262 -12.61 -21.35 -9.87
CA GLY A 262 -12.05 -22.40 -10.72
C GLY A 262 -12.60 -23.79 -10.40
N MET A 263 -12.58 -24.14 -9.10
CA MET A 263 -13.07 -25.43 -8.61
C MET A 263 -14.58 -25.57 -8.80
N LEU A 264 -15.36 -24.53 -8.50
CA LEU A 264 -16.81 -24.56 -8.67
C LEU A 264 -17.19 -24.74 -10.14
N ARG A 265 -16.60 -23.97 -11.06
CA ARG A 265 -16.88 -24.11 -12.50
C ARG A 265 -16.53 -25.51 -13.02
N ALA A 266 -15.48 -26.13 -12.49
CA ALA A 266 -15.16 -27.52 -12.83
C ALA A 266 -16.22 -28.50 -12.28
N GLU A 267 -16.67 -28.29 -11.05
CA GLU A 267 -17.66 -29.17 -10.41
C GLU A 267 -19.05 -29.06 -11.05
N VAL A 268 -19.46 -27.87 -11.50
CA VAL A 268 -20.73 -27.68 -12.25
C VAL A 268 -20.78 -28.56 -13.51
N LEU A 269 -19.64 -28.84 -14.15
CA LEU A 269 -19.59 -29.70 -15.36
C LEU A 269 -19.93 -31.16 -15.06
N ASN A 270 -19.79 -31.62 -13.82
CA ASN A 270 -20.16 -32.97 -13.40
C ASN A 270 -21.70 -33.14 -13.33
N GLY A 271 -22.46 -32.05 -13.32
CA GLY A 271 -23.92 -32.07 -13.44
C GLY A 271 -24.67 -32.59 -12.21
N HIS A 272 -23.99 -32.62 -11.05
CA HIS A 272 -24.58 -32.88 -9.74
C HIS A 272 -25.55 -31.77 -9.32
N GLY A 273 -26.38 -32.04 -8.30
CA GLY A 273 -27.28 -31.02 -7.72
C GLY A 273 -26.56 -30.10 -6.71
N PRO A 274 -27.17 -28.95 -6.35
CA PRO A 274 -26.59 -27.95 -5.45
C PRO A 274 -25.91 -28.47 -4.19
N ALA A 275 -26.59 -29.31 -3.41
CA ALA A 275 -26.04 -29.83 -2.15
C ALA A 275 -24.75 -30.63 -2.36
N ARG A 276 -24.74 -31.48 -3.40
CA ARG A 276 -23.60 -32.34 -3.70
C ARG A 276 -22.41 -31.54 -4.24
N ILE A 277 -22.68 -30.47 -4.99
CA ILE A 277 -21.63 -29.54 -5.46
C ILE A 277 -20.95 -28.88 -4.27
N LEU A 278 -21.71 -28.38 -3.28
CA LEU A 278 -21.12 -27.78 -2.07
C LEU A 278 -20.35 -28.79 -1.22
N GLU A 279 -20.84 -30.02 -1.09
CA GLU A 279 -20.14 -31.10 -0.39
C GLU A 279 -18.79 -31.41 -1.04
N HIS A 280 -18.74 -31.58 -2.37
CA HIS A 280 -17.50 -31.81 -3.10
C HIS A 280 -16.55 -30.61 -3.02
N LEU A 281 -17.08 -29.39 -3.13
CA LEU A 281 -16.29 -28.17 -3.02
C LEU A 281 -15.63 -28.09 -1.64
N ASN A 282 -16.38 -28.38 -0.57
CA ASN A 282 -15.84 -28.44 0.79
C ASN A 282 -14.74 -29.50 0.94
N GLN A 283 -14.96 -30.71 0.41
CA GLN A 283 -13.97 -31.79 0.48
C GLN A 283 -12.66 -31.43 -0.23
N ILE A 284 -12.73 -30.80 -1.40
CA ILE A 284 -11.54 -30.45 -2.21
C ILE A 284 -10.81 -29.24 -1.60
N MET A 285 -11.53 -28.27 -1.05
CA MET A 285 -10.95 -27.03 -0.52
C MET A 285 -10.50 -27.13 0.95
N TYR A 286 -10.94 -28.15 1.70
CA TYR A 286 -10.77 -28.20 3.16
C TYR A 286 -9.32 -28.00 3.62
N ASP A 287 -8.38 -28.78 3.08
CA ASP A 287 -6.97 -28.73 3.51
C ASP A 287 -6.32 -27.35 3.24
N ASP A 288 -6.67 -26.71 2.12
CA ASP A 288 -6.13 -25.39 1.76
C ASP A 288 -6.72 -24.27 2.63
N LEU A 289 -8.02 -24.37 2.93
CA LEU A 289 -8.73 -23.43 3.79
C LEU A 289 -8.30 -23.55 5.27
N ASP A 290 -8.16 -24.77 5.79
CA ASP A 290 -7.70 -25.03 7.15
C ASP A 290 -6.28 -24.48 7.38
N ARG A 291 -5.34 -24.78 6.46
CA ARG A 291 -3.96 -24.28 6.53
C ARG A 291 -3.86 -22.77 6.45
N SER A 292 -4.72 -22.14 5.64
CA SER A 292 -4.76 -20.68 5.51
C SER A 292 -5.61 -20.00 6.60
N ARG A 293 -6.26 -20.78 7.48
CA ARG A 293 -7.21 -20.33 8.52
C ARG A 293 -8.31 -19.44 7.96
N ARG A 294 -8.86 -19.85 6.83
CA ARG A 294 -9.93 -19.15 6.12
C ARG A 294 -11.10 -20.08 5.87
N PHE A 295 -12.24 -19.49 5.57
CA PHE A 295 -13.44 -20.20 5.15
C PHE A 295 -14.13 -19.41 4.05
N VAL A 296 -15.07 -20.06 3.38
CA VAL A 296 -15.87 -19.45 2.32
C VAL A 296 -17.35 -19.66 2.64
N THR A 297 -18.14 -18.60 2.51
CA THR A 297 -19.59 -18.69 2.49
C THR A 297 -20.05 -18.69 1.03
N LEU A 298 -21.00 -19.55 0.66
CA LEU A 298 -21.45 -19.67 -0.74
C LEU A 298 -22.94 -20.02 -0.82
N PHE A 299 -23.71 -19.24 -1.56
CA PHE A 299 -25.04 -19.59 -2.01
C PHE A 299 -24.97 -20.08 -3.46
N TYR A 300 -25.27 -21.36 -3.69
CA TYR A 300 -25.27 -21.96 -5.01
C TYR A 300 -26.69 -22.33 -5.43
N SER A 301 -27.09 -21.92 -6.63
CA SER A 301 -28.40 -22.25 -7.18
C SER A 301 -28.36 -22.59 -8.66
N GLU A 302 -29.30 -23.41 -9.12
CA GLU A 302 -29.51 -23.79 -10.51
C GLU A 302 -30.93 -23.43 -10.91
N TYR A 303 -31.05 -22.60 -11.94
CA TYR A 303 -32.31 -22.25 -12.57
C TYR A 303 -32.53 -23.09 -13.81
N ASP A 304 -33.63 -23.83 -13.87
CA ASP A 304 -34.11 -24.54 -15.05
C ASP A 304 -35.11 -23.68 -15.81
N ALA A 305 -34.76 -23.22 -17.01
CA ALA A 305 -35.64 -22.36 -17.79
C ALA A 305 -36.84 -23.11 -18.41
N SER A 306 -36.82 -24.44 -18.39
CA SER A 306 -37.86 -25.27 -19.02
C SER A 306 -39.12 -25.31 -18.16
N ASP A 307 -38.96 -25.37 -16.84
CA ASP A 307 -40.06 -25.38 -15.88
C ASP A 307 -40.05 -24.17 -14.92
N GLN A 308 -39.06 -23.28 -15.00
CA GLN A 308 -38.88 -22.10 -14.15
C GLN A 308 -38.62 -22.44 -12.66
N THR A 309 -38.01 -23.59 -12.39
CA THR A 309 -37.62 -24.00 -11.04
C THR A 309 -36.23 -23.49 -10.69
N LEU A 310 -36.08 -22.91 -9.49
CA LEU A 310 -34.80 -22.61 -8.88
C LEU A 310 -34.50 -23.63 -7.79
N THR A 311 -33.48 -24.47 -7.97
CA THR A 311 -32.97 -25.39 -6.95
C THR A 311 -31.73 -24.78 -6.32
N PHE A 312 -31.58 -24.81 -5.00
CA PHE A 312 -30.47 -24.12 -4.33
C PHE A 312 -29.98 -24.84 -3.08
N SER A 313 -28.77 -24.49 -2.64
CA SER A 313 -28.17 -24.91 -1.39
C SER A 313 -27.28 -23.78 -0.86
N ASN A 314 -27.22 -23.65 0.46
CA ASN A 314 -26.55 -22.55 1.15
C ASN A 314 -25.44 -23.06 2.08
N ALA A 315 -24.19 -22.71 1.79
CA ALA A 315 -23.03 -22.92 2.66
C ALA A 315 -22.87 -21.76 3.64
N ALA A 316 -23.90 -21.51 4.45
CA ALA A 316 -23.96 -20.44 5.45
C ALA A 316 -23.57 -19.04 4.92
N HIS A 317 -23.96 -18.76 3.67
CA HIS A 317 -24.00 -17.40 3.12
C HIS A 317 -25.34 -16.72 3.45
N MET A 318 -25.48 -15.46 3.08
CA MET A 318 -26.75 -14.75 3.27
C MET A 318 -27.85 -15.42 2.46
N PRO A 319 -29.00 -15.72 3.09
CA PRO A 319 -30.15 -16.26 2.39
C PRO A 319 -30.62 -15.34 1.26
N ALA A 320 -30.89 -15.92 0.09
CA ALA A 320 -31.45 -15.16 -1.03
C ALA A 320 -32.88 -14.69 -0.70
N LEU A 321 -33.27 -13.52 -1.22
CA LEU A 321 -34.60 -12.95 -0.99
C LEU A 321 -35.44 -13.07 -2.27
N LEU A 322 -36.61 -13.69 -2.16
CA LEU A 322 -37.57 -13.87 -3.25
C LEU A 322 -38.76 -12.93 -3.08
N TRP A 323 -38.88 -11.95 -3.97
CA TRP A 323 -40.07 -11.13 -4.12
C TRP A 323 -41.12 -11.85 -4.97
N ARG A 324 -42.26 -12.15 -4.35
CA ARG A 324 -43.44 -12.69 -5.02
C ARG A 324 -44.27 -11.56 -5.60
N TYR A 325 -44.35 -11.50 -6.93
CA TYR A 325 -45.02 -10.39 -7.61
C TYR A 325 -46.52 -10.35 -7.35
N GLN A 326 -47.17 -11.51 -7.31
CA GLN A 326 -48.62 -11.62 -7.16
C GLN A 326 -49.08 -11.29 -5.73
N SER A 327 -48.42 -11.85 -4.71
CA SER A 327 -48.77 -11.64 -3.30
C SER A 327 -48.16 -10.38 -2.70
N LYS A 328 -47.19 -9.75 -3.38
CA LYS A 328 -46.42 -8.59 -2.86
C LYS A 328 -45.70 -8.92 -1.54
N THR A 329 -45.19 -10.15 -1.42
CA THR A 329 -44.50 -10.63 -0.23
C THR A 329 -43.05 -10.95 -0.54
N LEU A 330 -42.18 -10.76 0.45
CA LEU A 330 -40.78 -11.16 0.37
C LEU A 330 -40.56 -12.44 1.19
N GLN A 331 -40.06 -13.48 0.54
CA GLN A 331 -39.72 -14.78 1.11
C GLN A 331 -38.21 -14.92 1.22
N THR A 332 -37.75 -15.65 2.21
CA THR A 332 -36.32 -15.99 2.37
C THR A 332 -36.10 -17.40 1.81
N LEU A 333 -35.08 -17.56 0.97
CA LEU A 333 -34.64 -18.83 0.42
C LEU A 333 -33.38 -19.25 1.17
N ASP A 334 -33.50 -20.28 2.01
CA ASP A 334 -32.39 -20.77 2.82
C ASP A 334 -32.44 -22.28 2.99
N THR A 335 -31.29 -22.88 3.30
CA THR A 335 -31.15 -24.32 3.56
C THR A 335 -30.10 -24.53 4.64
N ILE A 336 -30.19 -25.66 5.33
CA ILE A 336 -29.16 -26.05 6.30
C ILE A 336 -27.86 -26.40 5.56
N GLY A 337 -26.77 -25.74 5.96
CA GLY A 337 -25.43 -26.03 5.50
C GLY A 337 -24.39 -25.28 6.32
N SER A 338 -23.14 -25.74 6.27
CA SER A 338 -22.01 -25.13 7.00
C SER A 338 -21.14 -24.29 6.06
N ILE A 339 -20.40 -23.31 6.61
CA ILE A 339 -19.34 -22.62 5.86
C ILE A 339 -18.35 -23.66 5.31
N ILE A 340 -17.88 -23.40 4.09
CA ILE A 340 -16.89 -24.24 3.41
C ILE A 340 -15.53 -24.06 4.12
N GLY A 341 -14.90 -25.17 4.47
CA GLY A 341 -13.63 -25.19 5.20
C GLY A 341 -13.73 -25.37 6.72
N LEU A 342 -14.94 -25.45 7.30
CA LEU A 342 -15.09 -25.67 8.75
C LEU A 342 -14.72 -27.08 9.19
N ALA A 343 -15.19 -28.08 8.45
CA ALA A 343 -15.00 -29.50 8.75
C ALA A 343 -14.98 -30.30 7.43
N PRO A 344 -14.26 -31.44 7.35
CA PRO A 344 -14.12 -32.19 6.11
C PRO A 344 -15.44 -32.86 5.67
N ASN A 345 -16.30 -33.23 6.62
CA ASN A 345 -17.56 -33.93 6.39
C ASN A 345 -18.78 -33.02 6.62
N SER A 346 -18.70 -31.75 6.23
CA SER A 346 -19.84 -30.83 6.30
C SER A 346 -20.98 -31.33 5.42
N GLU A 347 -22.19 -31.36 5.97
CA GLU A 347 -23.41 -31.73 5.25
C GLU A 347 -24.12 -30.49 4.71
N TYR A 348 -24.71 -30.65 3.53
CA TYR A 348 -25.45 -29.60 2.82
C TYR A 348 -26.80 -30.14 2.37
N VAL A 349 -27.85 -29.35 2.56
CA VAL A 349 -29.20 -29.67 2.09
C VAL A 349 -29.54 -28.77 0.91
N GLN A 350 -30.31 -29.28 -0.03
CA GLN A 350 -30.87 -28.47 -1.10
C GLN A 350 -32.39 -28.37 -0.97
N ASP A 351 -32.94 -27.26 -1.45
CA ASP A 351 -34.37 -27.03 -1.58
C ASP A 351 -34.67 -26.44 -2.97
N GLN A 352 -35.95 -26.35 -3.32
CA GLN A 352 -36.40 -25.85 -4.61
C GLN A 352 -37.62 -24.95 -4.49
N VAL A 353 -37.70 -23.96 -5.38
CA VAL A 353 -38.84 -23.07 -5.46
C VAL A 353 -39.25 -22.86 -6.92
N GLN A 354 -40.55 -22.95 -7.18
CA GLN A 354 -41.14 -22.57 -8.46
C GLN A 354 -41.18 -21.04 -8.56
N LEU A 355 -40.54 -20.48 -9.56
CA LEU A 355 -40.64 -19.06 -9.89
C LEU A 355 -41.82 -18.84 -10.84
N LEU A 356 -42.50 -17.70 -10.68
CA LEU A 356 -43.65 -17.31 -11.49
C LEU A 356 -43.37 -15.99 -12.23
N PRO A 357 -44.09 -15.70 -13.33
CA PRO A 357 -43.96 -14.45 -14.06
C PRO A 357 -44.03 -13.21 -13.16
N GLY A 358 -43.01 -12.37 -13.22
CA GLY A 358 -42.84 -11.16 -12.42
C GLY A 358 -42.07 -11.34 -11.11
N ASP A 359 -41.83 -12.57 -10.64
CA ASP A 359 -41.05 -12.83 -9.43
C ASP A 359 -39.59 -12.37 -9.61
N VAL A 360 -38.97 -11.97 -8.50
CA VAL A 360 -37.59 -11.46 -8.47
C VAL A 360 -36.81 -12.10 -7.33
N VAL A 361 -35.65 -12.66 -7.63
CA VAL A 361 -34.71 -13.22 -6.65
C VAL A 361 -33.52 -12.27 -6.51
N PHE A 362 -33.14 -12.00 -5.27
CA PHE A 362 -31.99 -11.18 -4.90
C PHE A 362 -30.97 -12.04 -4.16
N PHE A 363 -29.76 -12.08 -4.69
CA PHE A 363 -28.58 -12.63 -4.04
C PHE A 363 -27.70 -11.46 -3.63
N TYR A 364 -27.16 -11.46 -2.41
CA TYR A 364 -26.38 -10.34 -1.91
C TYR A 364 -25.29 -10.78 -0.93
N THR A 365 -24.24 -9.98 -0.81
CA THR A 365 -23.17 -10.16 0.19
C THR A 365 -23.41 -9.31 1.44
N ASP A 366 -22.74 -9.65 2.54
CA ASP A 366 -22.99 -9.05 3.85
C ASP A 366 -22.61 -7.58 3.87
N GLY A 367 -21.64 -7.15 3.06
CA GLY A 367 -21.27 -5.75 2.89
C GLY A 367 -22.45 -4.82 2.59
N ILE A 368 -23.53 -5.30 1.97
CA ILE A 368 -24.78 -4.52 1.83
C ILE A 368 -25.44 -4.26 3.18
N THR A 369 -25.54 -5.27 4.03
CA THR A 369 -26.18 -5.21 5.36
C THR A 369 -25.24 -4.71 6.47
N ASP A 370 -23.93 -4.80 6.25
CA ASP A 370 -22.86 -4.27 7.10
C ASP A 370 -22.54 -2.81 6.81
N ALA A 371 -23.02 -2.28 5.68
CA ALA A 371 -22.89 -0.87 5.31
C ALA A 371 -23.29 0.04 6.48
N ALA A 372 -22.34 0.78 7.03
CA ALA A 372 -22.55 1.66 8.17
C ALA A 372 -22.87 3.09 7.72
N ASN A 373 -23.70 3.78 8.49
CA ASN A 373 -23.88 5.22 8.35
C ASN A 373 -22.89 6.00 9.24
N PRO A 374 -22.84 7.34 9.15
CA PRO A 374 -21.94 8.16 9.95
C PRO A 374 -22.11 8.04 11.48
N TYR A 375 -23.23 7.47 11.94
CA TYR A 375 -23.51 7.21 13.35
C TYR A 375 -23.14 5.79 13.79
N GLY A 376 -22.58 4.97 12.89
CA GLY A 376 -22.18 3.59 13.16
C GLY A 376 -23.34 2.58 13.14
N ALA A 377 -24.55 2.98 12.74
CA ALA A 377 -25.65 2.04 12.57
C ALA A 377 -25.55 1.35 11.20
N ARG A 378 -25.74 0.04 11.19
CA ARG A 378 -25.74 -0.81 9.99
C ARG A 378 -27.01 -0.62 9.16
N PHE A 379 -26.91 -0.81 7.85
CA PHE A 379 -28.07 -0.84 6.96
C PHE A 379 -28.94 -2.05 7.25
N ASP A 380 -28.39 -3.17 7.72
CA ASP A 380 -29.13 -4.37 8.14
C ASP A 380 -30.05 -5.01 7.08
N GLU A 381 -30.58 -6.20 7.40
CA GLU A 381 -31.48 -6.92 6.50
C GLU A 381 -32.85 -6.24 6.41
N GLU A 382 -33.35 -5.62 7.47
CA GLU A 382 -34.69 -5.02 7.49
C GLU A 382 -34.78 -3.84 6.51
N ASN A 383 -33.77 -2.96 6.47
CA ASN A 383 -33.77 -1.87 5.48
C ASN A 383 -33.56 -2.40 4.05
N LEU A 384 -32.80 -3.48 3.86
CA LEU A 384 -32.68 -4.13 2.55
C LEU A 384 -34.04 -4.67 2.07
N ARG A 385 -34.78 -5.36 2.93
CA ARG A 385 -36.12 -5.87 2.61
C ARG A 385 -37.07 -4.72 2.26
N LEU A 386 -37.04 -3.62 3.01
CA LEU A 386 -37.84 -2.42 2.71
C LEU A 386 -37.45 -1.77 1.38
N ALA A 387 -36.16 -1.68 1.07
CA ALA A 387 -35.68 -1.14 -0.20
C ALA A 387 -36.15 -1.98 -1.39
N ILE A 388 -36.04 -3.30 -1.29
CA ILE A 388 -36.52 -4.25 -2.30
C ILE A 388 -38.04 -4.09 -2.51
N GLN A 389 -38.82 -4.09 -1.42
CA GLN A 389 -40.27 -3.93 -1.50
C GLN A 389 -40.67 -2.64 -2.22
N ARG A 390 -40.01 -1.52 -1.91
CA ARG A 390 -40.25 -0.23 -2.58
C ARG A 390 -39.89 -0.28 -4.06
N ALA A 391 -38.73 -0.86 -4.40
CA ALA A 391 -38.27 -0.97 -5.78
C ALA A 391 -39.23 -1.82 -6.63
N CYS A 392 -39.62 -3.00 -6.14
CA CYS A 392 -40.49 -3.94 -6.84
C CYS A 392 -41.99 -3.57 -6.83
N SER A 393 -42.40 -2.59 -6.02
CA SER A 393 -43.79 -2.09 -6.01
C SER A 393 -44.09 -1.13 -7.17
N ARG A 394 -43.07 -0.65 -7.89
CA ARG A 394 -43.25 0.23 -9.06
C ARG A 394 -43.82 -0.54 -10.26
N SER A 395 -44.61 0.12 -11.10
CA SER A 395 -45.08 -0.49 -12.35
C SER A 395 -43.95 -0.56 -13.38
N GLY A 396 -43.85 -1.67 -14.11
CA GLY A 396 -42.91 -1.81 -15.23
C GLY A 396 -41.42 -1.90 -14.85
N PHE A 397 -41.09 -2.35 -13.65
CA PHE A 397 -39.70 -2.51 -13.23
C PHE A 397 -38.96 -3.58 -14.06
N SER A 398 -37.68 -3.32 -14.31
CA SER A 398 -36.68 -4.28 -14.82
C SER A 398 -35.68 -4.65 -13.71
N ALA A 399 -34.96 -5.76 -13.90
CA ALA A 399 -33.91 -6.21 -12.97
C ALA A 399 -32.91 -5.09 -12.67
N GLN A 400 -32.46 -4.35 -13.70
CA GLN A 400 -31.54 -3.23 -13.54
C GLN A 400 -32.16 -2.08 -12.75
N SER A 401 -33.40 -1.67 -13.07
CA SER A 401 -34.05 -0.56 -12.35
C SER A 401 -34.27 -0.84 -10.86
N VAL A 402 -34.47 -2.11 -10.52
CA VAL A 402 -34.63 -2.58 -9.15
C VAL A 402 -33.29 -2.57 -8.42
N LEU A 403 -32.24 -3.10 -9.06
CA LEU A 403 -30.87 -3.07 -8.55
C LEU A 403 -30.41 -1.63 -8.26
N ASP A 404 -30.61 -0.71 -9.21
CA ASP A 404 -30.22 0.69 -9.09
C ASP A 404 -30.92 1.37 -7.89
N GLU A 405 -32.21 1.08 -7.67
CA GLU A 405 -32.98 1.67 -6.57
C GLU A 405 -32.54 1.12 -5.20
N VAL A 406 -32.18 -0.16 -5.12
CA VAL A 406 -31.64 -0.78 -3.91
C VAL A 406 -30.27 -0.16 -3.59
N PHE A 407 -29.36 -0.10 -4.56
CA PHE A 407 -28.05 0.53 -4.36
C PHE A 407 -28.19 2.01 -4.01
N LYS A 408 -29.12 2.74 -4.63
CA LYS A 408 -29.40 4.13 -4.26
C LYS A 408 -29.86 4.25 -2.81
N SER A 409 -30.64 3.30 -2.31
CA SER A 409 -31.07 3.28 -0.90
C SER A 409 -29.90 3.07 0.05
N VAL A 410 -28.99 2.14 -0.27
CA VAL A 410 -27.74 1.91 0.48
C VAL A 410 -26.87 3.17 0.45
N HIS A 411 -26.64 3.77 -0.72
CA HIS A 411 -25.83 4.98 -0.88
C HIS A 411 -26.39 6.18 -0.09
N ASN A 412 -27.71 6.35 -0.09
CA ASN A 412 -28.36 7.40 0.70
C ASN A 412 -28.21 7.18 2.21
N PHE A 413 -28.13 5.93 2.65
CA PHE A 413 -27.95 5.58 4.05
C PHE A 413 -26.52 5.82 4.54
N ILE A 414 -25.51 5.36 3.77
CA ILE A 414 -24.08 5.51 4.12
C ILE A 414 -23.59 6.96 4.07
N GLN A 415 -24.19 7.81 3.22
CA GLN A 415 -23.75 9.17 2.92
C GLN A 415 -22.32 9.24 2.32
N PRO A 416 -21.95 10.29 1.57
CA PRO A 416 -20.70 10.32 0.78
C PRO A 416 -19.38 10.35 1.58
N LEU A 417 -19.41 10.23 2.91
CA LEU A 417 -18.28 10.52 3.79
C LEU A 417 -17.56 9.29 4.37
N GLN A 418 -18.04 8.06 4.14
CA GLN A 418 -17.38 6.87 4.66
C GLN A 418 -16.83 5.98 3.54
N LYS A 419 -15.54 5.63 3.68
CA LYS A 419 -14.94 4.53 2.92
C LYS A 419 -15.68 3.25 3.32
N GLN A 420 -16.18 2.50 2.35
CA GLN A 420 -16.77 1.20 2.65
C GLN A 420 -15.70 0.26 3.18
N GLU A 421 -16.08 -0.49 4.20
CA GLU A 421 -15.18 -1.43 4.85
C GLU A 421 -15.21 -2.78 4.14
N ASP A 422 -16.34 -3.18 3.55
CA ASP A 422 -16.51 -4.46 2.85
C ASP A 422 -17.01 -4.34 1.42
N ASP A 423 -16.77 -5.42 0.67
CA ASP A 423 -17.26 -5.56 -0.69
C ASP A 423 -18.79 -5.67 -0.71
N MET A 424 -19.42 -5.07 -1.71
CA MET A 424 -20.87 -5.06 -1.88
C MET A 424 -21.25 -5.67 -3.20
N THR A 425 -21.93 -6.80 -3.15
CA THR A 425 -22.44 -7.49 -4.32
C THR A 425 -23.94 -7.67 -4.21
N ILE A 426 -24.68 -7.33 -5.27
CA ILE A 426 -26.06 -7.77 -5.45
C ILE A 426 -26.22 -8.32 -6.87
N VAL A 427 -26.87 -9.48 -6.96
CA VAL A 427 -27.33 -10.09 -8.20
C VAL A 427 -28.85 -10.21 -8.16
N VAL A 428 -29.51 -9.81 -9.24
CA VAL A 428 -30.95 -9.81 -9.41
C VAL A 428 -31.32 -10.71 -10.58
N LEU A 429 -32.19 -11.68 -10.33
CA LEU A 429 -32.84 -12.52 -11.34
C LEU A 429 -34.33 -12.19 -11.33
N GLN A 430 -34.88 -11.78 -12.48
CA GLN A 430 -36.30 -11.48 -12.65
C GLN A 430 -36.92 -12.38 -13.72
N ILE A 431 -38.04 -13.00 -13.41
CA ILE A 431 -38.87 -13.67 -14.42
C ILE A 431 -39.75 -12.62 -15.11
N GLN A 432 -39.67 -12.54 -16.43
CA GLN A 432 -40.46 -11.61 -17.24
C GLN A 432 -41.96 -11.98 -17.21
N ARG A 433 -42.81 -10.97 -17.44
CA ARG A 433 -44.27 -11.10 -17.40
C ARG A 433 -44.86 -11.54 -18.73
#